data_AF-A0A212PEY2-F1
#
_entry.id   AF-A0A212PEY2-F1
#
_cell.length_a   1.000
_cell.length_b   1.000
_cell.length_c   1.000
_cell.angle_alpha   90.00
_cell.angle_beta   90.00
_cell.angle_gamma   90.00
#
_symmetry.space_group_name_H-M   'P 1'
#
loop_
_entity.id
_entity.type
_entity.pdbx_description
1 polymer ?
#
loop_
_entity_poly.entity_id
_entity_poly.type
_entity_poly.pdbx_seq_one_letter_code
_entity_poly.pdbx_strand_id
1 'polypeptide(L)'
;MAHAKTEDRICARVPHDVYELLSEAASSIGATINQFLVQSAVEKAHHIVERERVITLSAKAAKTVLDLIENPPEPNERLKKAMQHREEILCRK
;
A
#
# COMPACT_ATOMS: atom_id res chain seq x y z
N MET A 1 -8.86 -24.07 -21.11
CA MET A 1 -9.47 -22.79 -21.48
C MET A 1 -8.42 -21.72 -21.24
N ALA A 2 -7.95 -21.05 -22.30
CA ALA A 2 -6.88 -20.05 -22.19
C ALA A 2 -7.40 -18.82 -21.45
N HIS A 3 -6.75 -18.42 -20.35
CA HIS A 3 -6.98 -17.11 -19.77
C HIS A 3 -6.52 -16.05 -20.77
N ALA A 4 -7.48 -15.39 -21.42
CA ALA A 4 -7.21 -14.20 -22.21
C ALA A 4 -6.65 -13.15 -21.26
N LYS A 5 -5.35 -12.88 -21.39
CA LYS A 5 -4.67 -11.81 -20.67
C LYS A 5 -5.23 -10.50 -21.21
N THR A 6 -6.15 -9.89 -20.46
CA THR A 6 -6.71 -8.58 -20.78
C THR A 6 -5.63 -7.53 -20.55
N GLU A 7 -5.08 -6.98 -21.63
CA GLU A 7 -4.10 -5.90 -21.55
C GLU A 7 -4.82 -4.56 -21.65
N ASP A 8 -4.73 -3.76 -20.59
CA ASP A 8 -5.26 -2.40 -20.55
C ASP A 8 -4.21 -1.39 -21.07
N ARG A 9 -4.67 -0.41 -21.87
CA ARG A 9 -3.79 0.61 -22.48
C ARG A 9 -3.80 1.89 -21.64
N ILE A 10 -2.61 2.37 -21.29
CA ILE A 10 -2.42 3.65 -20.62
C ILE A 10 -2.03 4.69 -21.69
N CYS A 11 -2.86 5.72 -21.86
CA CYS A 11 -2.62 6.81 -22.81
C CYS A 11 -2.57 8.16 -22.07
N ALA A 12 -1.49 8.91 -22.24
CA ALA A 12 -1.34 10.25 -21.68
C ALA A 12 -0.84 11.23 -22.73
N ARG A 13 -1.35 12.47 -22.70
CA ARG A 13 -0.79 13.59 -23.46
C ARG A 13 0.11 14.39 -22.54
N VAL A 14 1.33 14.66 -22.97
CA VAL A 14 2.30 15.44 -22.23
C VAL A 14 2.76 16.63 -23.07
N PRO A 15 3.04 17.79 -22.45
CA PRO A 15 3.79 18.87 -23.07
C PRO A 15 5.15 18.41 -23.62
N HIS A 16 5.70 19.15 -24.58
CA HIS A 16 6.92 18.76 -25.29
C HIS A 16 8.17 18.73 -24.39
N ASP A 17 8.31 19.71 -23.51
CA ASP A 17 9.36 19.79 -22.49
C ASP A 17 9.35 18.57 -21.56
N VAL A 18 8.16 18.14 -21.12
CA VAL A 18 8.00 16.92 -20.31
C VAL A 18 8.39 15.67 -21.10
N TYR A 19 8.03 15.61 -22.39
CA TYR A 19 8.41 14.50 -23.25
C TYR A 19 9.93 14.39 -23.42
N GLU A 20 10.62 15.51 -23.64
CA GLU A 20 12.08 15.54 -23.76
C GLU A 20 12.76 15.05 -22.48
N LEU A 21 12.31 15.53 -21.32
CA LEU A 21 12.82 15.08 -20.02
C LEU A 21 12.64 13.56 -19.82
N LEU A 22 11.46 13.03 -20.13
CA LEU A 22 11.19 11.59 -20.03
C LEU A 22 12.03 10.78 -21.02
N SER A 23 12.29 11.32 -22.21
CA SER A 23 13.13 10.69 -23.22
C SER A 23 14.60 10.63 -22.81
N GLU A 24 15.12 11.70 -22.21
CA GLU A 24 16.48 11.74 -21.67
C GLU A 24 16.66 10.75 -20.52
N ALA A 25 15.70 10.72 -19.58
CA ALA A 25 15.71 9.79 -18.46
C ALA A 25 15.63 8.32 -18.91
N ALA A 26 14.73 8.02 -19.86
CA ALA A 26 14.60 6.69 -20.44
C ALA A 26 15.90 6.26 -21.16
N SER A 27 16.50 7.17 -21.93
CA SER A 27 17.76 6.94 -22.63
C SER A 27 18.92 6.67 -21.66
N SER A 28 18.94 7.36 -20.52
CA SER A 28 19.97 7.20 -19.47
C SER A 28 20.01 5.80 -18.86
N ILE A 29 18.86 5.12 -18.82
CA ILE A 29 18.75 3.74 -18.32
C ILE A 29 18.68 2.69 -19.43
N GLY A 30 18.85 3.09 -20.70
CA GLY A 30 18.78 2.20 -21.86
C GLY A 30 17.37 1.63 -22.14
N ALA A 31 16.31 2.35 -21.75
CA ALA A 31 14.93 1.94 -21.94
C ALA A 31 14.20 2.82 -22.96
N THR A 32 13.11 2.31 -23.54
CA THR A 32 12.18 3.15 -24.30
C THR A 32 11.34 4.02 -23.36
N ILE A 33 10.81 5.15 -23.86
CA ILE A 33 9.92 6.05 -23.08
C ILE A 33 8.74 5.27 -22.48
N ASN A 34 8.12 4.38 -23.25
CA ASN A 34 6.97 3.60 -22.76
C ASN A 34 7.37 2.65 -21.62
N GLN A 35 8.53 2.01 -21.71
CA GLN A 35 9.05 1.15 -20.63
C GLN A 35 9.36 1.96 -19.38
N PHE A 36 10.04 3.10 -19.54
CA PHE A 36 10.34 4.02 -18.44
C PHE A 36 9.06 4.48 -17.75
N LEU A 37 8.07 4.93 -18.53
CA LEU A 37 6.79 5.42 -17.99
C LEU A 37 6.06 4.35 -17.16
N VAL A 38 5.95 3.13 -17.69
CA VAL A 38 5.31 2.01 -16.98
C VAL A 38 6.08 1.67 -15.71
N GLN A 39 7.41 1.57 -15.78
CA GLN A 39 8.24 1.26 -14.62
C GLN A 39 8.12 2.31 -13.53
N SER A 40 8.25 3.60 -13.88
CA SER A 40 8.12 4.71 -12.92
C SER A 40 6.72 4.80 -12.32
N ALA A 41 5.67 4.55 -13.12
CA ALA A 41 4.30 4.53 -12.62
C ALA A 41 4.07 3.39 -11.62
N VAL A 42 4.60 2.19 -11.91
CA VAL A 42 4.52 1.03 -11.02
C VAL A 42 5.28 1.28 -9.72
N GLU A 43 6.51 1.79 -9.79
CA GLU A 43 7.31 2.13 -8.61
C GLU A 43 6.59 3.15 -7.73
N LYS A 44 6.04 4.20 -8.34
CA LYS A 44 5.29 5.22 -7.61
C LYS A 44 4.02 4.66 -6.99
N ALA A 45 3.30 3.78 -7.71
CA ALA A 45 2.11 3.13 -7.19
C ALA A 45 2.43 2.26 -5.97
N HIS A 46 3.51 1.45 -6.02
CA HIS A 46 3.97 0.68 -4.88
C HIS A 46 4.28 1.56 -3.68
N HIS A 47 5.06 2.63 -3.87
CA HIS A 47 5.39 3.56 -2.80
C HIS A 47 4.15 4.19 -2.16
N ILE A 48 3.12 4.54 -2.95
CA ILE A 48 1.87 5.11 -2.42
C ILE A 48 1.09 4.06 -1.64
N VAL A 49 0.90 2.86 -2.19
CA VAL A 49 0.13 1.77 -1.56
C VAL A 49 0.81 1.26 -0.30
N GLU A 50 2.13 1.12 -0.30
CA GLU A 50 2.89 0.70 0.87
C GLU A 50 2.83 1.74 1.98
N ARG A 51 2.93 3.04 1.64
CA ARG A 51 2.82 4.11 2.64
C ARG A 51 1.50 4.08 3.41
N GLU A 52 0.40 3.65 2.79
CA GLU A 52 -0.89 3.52 3.47
C GLU A 52 -0.99 2.27 4.35
N ARG A 53 -0.22 1.23 4.05
CA ARG A 53 -0.31 -0.09 4.72
C ARG A 53 0.78 -0.33 5.76
N VAL A 54 1.89 0.42 5.70
CA VAL A 54 3.05 0.22 6.56
C VAL A 54 2.93 1.11 7.80
N ILE A 55 2.82 0.49 8.97
CA ILE A 55 2.96 1.18 10.26
C ILE A 55 4.45 1.25 10.59
N THR A 56 5.06 2.42 10.39
CA THR A 56 6.44 2.66 10.79
C THR A 56 6.52 2.88 12.31
N LEU A 57 7.17 1.95 13.02
CA LEU A 57 7.38 2.04 14.47
C LEU A 57 8.82 2.47 14.77
N SER A 58 9.00 3.31 15.80
CA SER A 58 10.33 3.51 16.39
C SER A 58 10.79 2.23 17.09
N ALA A 59 12.10 2.06 17.32
CA ALA A 59 12.62 0.88 18.01
C ALA A 59 11.96 0.64 19.38
N LYS A 60 11.66 1.73 20.11
CA LYS A 60 10.93 1.66 21.39
C LYS A 60 9.49 1.18 21.20
N ALA A 61 8.76 1.73 20.22
CA ALA A 61 7.39 1.34 19.94
C ALA A 61 7.30 -0.11 19.43
N ALA A 62 8.25 -0.53 18.59
CA ALA A 62 8.35 -1.91 18.12
C ALA A 62 8.55 -2.89 19.29
N LYS A 63 9.43 -2.56 20.25
CA LYS A 63 9.61 -3.36 21.45
C LYS A 63 8.32 -3.45 22.27
N THR A 64 7.64 -2.34 22.50
CA THR A 64 6.35 -2.34 23.21
C THR A 64 5.30 -3.19 22.51
N VAL A 65 5.19 -3.13 21.18
CA VAL A 65 4.26 -3.96 20.42
C VAL A 65 4.63 -5.45 20.54
N LEU A 66 5.91 -5.79 20.44
CA LEU A 66 6.38 -7.16 20.59
C LEU A 66 6.09 -7.70 21.99
N ASP A 67 6.41 -6.93 23.03
CA ASP A 67 6.14 -7.28 24.44
C ASP A 67 4.63 -7.55 24.66
N LEU A 68 3.75 -6.77 24.02
CA LEU A 68 2.29 -6.93 24.09
C LEU A 68 1.78 -8.17 23.32
N ILE A 69 2.46 -8.59 22.26
CA ILE A 69 2.13 -9.80 21.50
C ILE A 69 2.58 -11.05 22.27
N GLU A 70 3.77 -11.02 22.86
CA GLU A 70 4.33 -12.12 23.64
C GLU A 70 3.63 -12.29 24.98
N ASN A 71 3.26 -11.19 25.63
CA ASN A 71 2.58 -11.18 26.93
C ASN A 71 1.28 -10.38 26.84
N PRO A 72 0.21 -10.94 26.25
CA PRO A 72 -1.05 -10.24 26.11
C PRO A 72 -1.66 -9.94 27.50
N PRO A 73 -1.89 -8.67 27.85
CA PRO A 73 -2.52 -8.33 29.12
C PRO A 73 -4.01 -8.69 29.11
N GLU A 74 -4.59 -8.90 30.29
CA GLU A 74 -6.03 -9.14 30.38
C GLU A 74 -6.84 -7.95 29.85
N PRO A 75 -7.98 -8.21 29.17
CA PRO A 75 -8.89 -7.17 28.71
C PRO A 75 -9.32 -6.25 29.87
N ASN A 76 -9.23 -4.94 29.67
CA ASN A 76 -9.71 -4.00 30.67
C ASN A 76 -11.25 -4.04 30.81
N GLU A 77 -11.78 -3.55 31.93
CA GLU A 77 -13.22 -3.57 32.22
C GLU A 77 -14.07 -2.83 31.17
N ARG A 78 -13.51 -1.80 30.51
CA ARG A 78 -14.21 -1.08 29.43
C ARG A 78 -14.32 -1.95 28.17
N LEU A 79 -13.28 -2.71 27.84
CA LEU A 79 -13.25 -3.63 26.70
C LEU A 79 -14.19 -4.81 26.96
N LYS A 80 -14.21 -5.37 28.18
CA LYS A 80 -15.17 -6.41 28.58
C LYS A 80 -16.63 -5.96 28.39
N LYS A 81 -16.98 -4.75 28.87
CA LYS A 81 -18.32 -4.17 28.67
C LYS A 81 -18.66 -3.95 27.19
N ALA A 82 -17.70 -3.49 26.38
CA ALA A 82 -17.90 -3.30 24.95
C ALA A 82 -18.11 -4.64 24.21
N MET A 83 -17.41 -5.70 24.62
CA MET A 83 -17.59 -7.05 24.07
C MET A 83 -18.98 -7.60 24.39
N GLN A 84 -19.43 -7.49 25.65
CA GLN A 84 -20.78 -7.89 26.08
C GLN A 84 -21.86 -7.14 25.28
N HIS A 85 -21.70 -5.83 25.13
CA HIS A 85 -22.63 -5.02 24.33
C HIS A 85 -22.67 -5.45 22.86
N ARG A 86 -21.52 -5.80 22.27
CA ARG A 86 -21.45 -6.31 20.90
C ARG A 86 -22.18 -7.65 20.76
N GLU A 87 -22.04 -8.55 21.74
CA GLU A 87 -22.73 -9.84 21.77
C GLU A 87 -24.25 -9.67 21.88
N GLU A 88 -24.72 -8.77 22.75
CA GLU A 88 -26.15 -8.43 22.85
C GLU A 88 -26.74 -7.88 21.54
N ILE A 89 -25.98 -7.07 20.80
CA ILE A 89 -26.40 -6.56 19.49
C ILE A 89 -26.46 -7.68 18.45
N LEU A 90 -25.47 -8.59 18.45
CA LEU A 90 -25.39 -9.70 17.50
C LEU A 90 -26.49 -10.75 17.74
N CYS A 91 -26.82 -11.07 18.98
CA CYS A 91 -27.88 -12.03 19.33
C CYS A 91 -29.31 -11.48 19.14
N ARG A 92 -29.48 -10.17 18.88
CA ARG A 92 -30.79 -9.55 18.62
C ARG A 92 -31.18 -9.58 17.12
N LYS A 93 -30.28 -9.98 16.22
CA LYS A 93 -30.56 -10.25 14.80
C LYS A 93 -30.80 -11.73 14.56
#